data_AF-I1QTQ1-F1
#
_entry.id   AF-I1QTQ1-F1
#
_cell.length_a   1.000
_cell.length_b   1.000
_cell.length_c   1.000
_cell.angle_alpha   90.00
_cell.angle_beta   90.00
_cell.angle_gamma   90.00
#
_symmetry.space_group_name_H-M   'P 1'
#
loop_
_entity.id
_entity.type
_entity.pdbx_description
1 polymer ?
#
loop_
_entity_poly.entity_id
_entity_poly.type
_entity_poly.pdbx_seq_one_letter_code
_entity_poly.pdbx_strand_id
1 'polypeptide(L)'
;GGWTIMSDRQKGLMNAVARVFPDCEHRYCKRHLLANMATAGYRGEKYKSFVDSAVYAYTEYDYNIAMDALKAFNAKAWKWLNDLGKEHFSRHAFSSRSRTDLVVNNLSEVFNNYIIELRDKPIVTMLDKIRQKLMVRANQKRDGGQQAMWEITPVVVGKLEVEKKYARYCNAYQSGVGLWEILGSERQYEVNLFSRTCGCNK
;
A
#
# COMPACT_ATOMS: atom_id res chain seq x y z
N GLY A 1 7.07 17.53 10.66
CA GLY A 1 7.67 16.37 9.95
C GLY A 1 7.03 16.11 8.58
N GLY A 2 7.80 15.72 7.56
CA GLY A 2 7.35 15.49 6.17
C GLY A 2 7.58 14.06 5.65
N TRP A 3 7.92 13.12 6.54
CA TRP A 3 8.26 11.75 6.17
C TRP A 3 7.14 10.79 6.57
N THR A 4 7.03 9.69 5.84
CA THR A 4 6.25 8.50 6.23
C THR A 4 7.22 7.33 6.27
N ILE A 5 7.28 6.64 7.40
CA ILE A 5 8.15 5.50 7.62
C ILE A 5 7.30 4.23 7.58
N MET A 6 7.75 3.22 6.86
CA MET A 6 7.15 1.88 6.91
C MET A 6 8.15 0.89 7.49
N SER A 7 7.76 0.12 8.51
CA SER A 7 8.66 -0.87 9.09
C SER A 7 7.97 -2.14 9.62
N ASP A 8 8.77 -3.05 10.17
CA ASP A 8 8.40 -4.38 10.67
C ASP A 8 8.02 -4.44 12.16
N ARG A 9 7.97 -3.28 12.82
CA ARG A 9 7.62 -3.13 14.25
C ARG A 9 8.60 -3.85 15.21
N GLN A 10 9.88 -3.97 14.86
CA GLN A 10 10.87 -4.41 15.84
C GLN A 10 10.88 -3.45 17.06
N LYS A 11 10.87 -3.98 18.30
CA LYS A 11 10.66 -3.19 19.53
C LYS A 11 11.57 -1.96 19.66
N GLY A 12 12.85 -2.08 19.28
CA GLY A 12 13.79 -0.95 19.30
C GLY A 12 13.50 0.12 18.25
N LEU A 13 12.94 -0.27 17.11
CA LEU A 13 12.70 0.61 15.98
C LEU A 13 11.52 1.56 16.24
N MET A 14 10.44 1.08 16.87
CA MET A 14 9.29 1.93 17.23
C MET A 14 9.72 3.09 18.14
N ASN A 15 10.50 2.78 19.19
CA ASN A 15 10.99 3.79 20.13
C ASN A 15 11.98 4.76 19.46
N ALA A 16 12.85 4.26 18.59
CA ALA A 16 13.79 5.10 17.85
C ALA A 16 13.07 6.05 16.89
N VAL A 17 12.06 5.58 16.15
CA VAL A 17 11.26 6.40 15.25
C VAL A 17 10.51 7.47 16.03
N ALA A 18 9.84 7.11 17.14
CA ALA A 18 9.13 8.08 17.97
C ALA A 18 10.07 9.16 18.55
N ARG A 19 11.30 8.79 18.91
CA ARG A 19 12.29 9.73 19.46
C ARG A 19 12.90 10.66 18.42
N VAL A 20 13.25 10.13 17.24
CA VAL A 20 13.99 10.87 16.20
C VAL A 20 13.05 11.58 15.23
N PHE A 21 11.88 11.00 14.98
CA PHE A 21 10.87 11.47 14.03
C PHE A 21 9.47 11.49 14.67
N PRO A 22 9.24 12.30 15.71
CA PRO A 22 7.98 12.30 16.47
C PRO A 22 6.75 12.66 15.62
N ASP A 23 6.93 13.52 14.61
CA ASP A 23 5.85 13.94 13.70
C ASP A 23 5.69 13.04 12.46
N CYS A 24 6.39 11.92 12.41
CA CYS A 24 6.37 11.04 11.24
C CYS A 24 5.19 10.07 11.34
N GLU A 25 4.45 9.95 10.24
CA GLU A 25 3.49 8.86 10.11
C GLU A 25 4.26 7.54 10.05
N HIS A 26 3.89 6.59 10.91
CA HIS A 26 4.52 5.28 10.94
C HIS A 26 3.52 4.22 10.48
N ARG A 27 3.83 3.55 9.37
CA ARG A 27 3.01 2.47 8.81
C ARG A 27 3.65 1.11 9.08
N TYR A 28 2.84 0.10 9.31
CA TYR A 28 3.26 -1.29 9.47
C TYR A 28 3.20 -1.99 8.13
N CYS A 29 4.31 -2.66 7.78
CA CYS A 29 4.34 -3.50 6.60
C CYS A 29 3.37 -4.68 6.79
N LYS A 30 2.40 -4.85 5.88
CA LYS A 30 1.45 -5.98 5.88
C LYS A 30 2.13 -7.34 6.04
N ARG A 31 3.25 -7.60 5.35
CA ARG A 31 3.94 -8.91 5.46
C ARG A 31 4.43 -9.16 6.89
N HIS A 32 5.02 -8.15 7.52
CA HIS A 32 5.49 -8.25 8.90
C HIS A 32 4.33 -8.29 9.89
N LEU A 33 3.24 -7.57 9.61
CA LEU A 33 2.00 -7.67 10.37
C LEU A 33 1.50 -9.13 10.39
N LEU A 34 1.42 -9.78 9.22
CA LEU A 34 1.04 -11.19 9.10
C LEU A 34 2.02 -12.14 9.81
N ALA A 35 3.33 -11.90 9.68
CA ALA A 35 4.34 -12.68 10.37
C ALA A 35 4.21 -12.57 11.90
N ASN A 36 4.06 -11.34 12.41
CA ASN A 36 3.85 -11.07 13.84
C ASN A 36 2.55 -11.69 14.36
N MET A 37 1.49 -11.64 13.56
CA MET A 37 0.20 -12.26 13.86
C MET A 37 0.32 -13.79 13.94
N ALA A 38 1.08 -14.40 13.03
CA ALA A 38 1.38 -15.82 13.06
C ALA A 38 2.22 -16.22 14.29
N THR A 39 3.21 -15.41 14.67
CA THR A 39 3.99 -15.61 15.92
C THR A 39 3.12 -15.49 17.17
N ALA A 40 2.09 -14.64 17.15
CA ALA A 40 1.10 -14.53 18.23
C ALA A 40 0.11 -15.72 18.29
N GLY A 41 0.24 -16.70 17.40
CA GLY A 41 -0.59 -17.91 17.36
C GLY A 41 -1.76 -17.84 16.38
N TYR A 42 -1.97 -16.73 15.70
CA TYR A 42 -3.06 -16.55 14.73
C TYR A 42 -2.52 -16.79 13.30
N ARG A 43 -2.54 -18.05 12.87
CA ARG A 43 -1.96 -18.48 11.58
C ARG A 43 -2.99 -19.17 10.70
N GLY A 44 -2.79 -19.05 9.39
CA GLY A 44 -3.62 -19.71 8.39
C GLY A 44 -4.19 -18.74 7.36
N GLU A 45 -4.69 -19.31 6.26
CA GLU A 45 -5.16 -18.55 5.10
C GLU A 45 -6.36 -17.64 5.41
N LYS A 46 -7.27 -18.08 6.29
CA LYS A 46 -8.41 -17.26 6.73
C LYS A 46 -7.95 -15.96 7.42
N TYR A 47 -6.99 -16.03 8.33
CA TYR A 47 -6.45 -14.82 8.99
C TYR A 47 -5.79 -13.89 7.97
N LYS A 48 -5.05 -14.45 7.01
CA LYS A 48 -4.46 -13.67 5.92
C LYS A 48 -5.55 -12.95 5.11
N SER A 49 -6.64 -13.63 4.76
CA SER A 49 -7.76 -13.03 4.01
C SER A 49 -8.42 -11.87 4.77
N PHE A 50 -8.65 -12.03 6.08
CA PHE A 50 -9.20 -10.96 6.91
C PHE A 50 -8.26 -9.76 7.02
N VAL A 51 -6.97 -10.00 7.28
CA VAL A 51 -5.96 -8.93 7.34
C VAL A 51 -5.83 -8.24 6.00
N ASP A 52 -5.87 -8.98 4.89
CA ASP A 52 -5.79 -8.41 3.54
C ASP A 52 -6.98 -7.48 3.28
N SER A 53 -8.19 -7.92 3.60
CA SER A 53 -9.40 -7.10 3.48
C SER A 53 -9.32 -5.82 4.33
N ALA A 54 -8.84 -5.93 5.58
CA ALA A 54 -8.71 -4.78 6.46
C ALA A 54 -7.58 -3.81 6.04
N VAL A 55 -6.44 -4.33 5.58
CA VAL A 55 -5.28 -3.53 5.15
C VAL A 55 -5.59 -2.76 3.86
N TYR A 56 -6.24 -3.41 2.90
CA TYR A 56 -6.54 -2.83 1.58
C TYR A 56 -7.86 -2.07 1.50
N ALA A 57 -8.63 -1.99 2.58
CA ALA A 57 -9.87 -1.23 2.64
C ALA A 57 -9.65 0.24 2.22
N TYR A 58 -10.46 0.72 1.28
CA TYR A 58 -10.46 2.11 0.81
C TYR A 58 -11.38 3.01 1.65
N THR A 59 -12.37 2.42 2.30
CA THR A 59 -13.36 3.12 3.13
C THR A 59 -13.37 2.54 4.54
N GLU A 60 -13.80 3.35 5.51
CA GLU A 60 -14.00 2.90 6.89
C GLU A 60 -15.09 1.82 6.96
N TYR A 61 -16.10 1.89 6.09
CA TYR A 61 -17.13 0.87 5.97
C TYR A 61 -16.57 -0.50 5.60
N ASP A 62 -15.72 -0.58 4.56
CA ASP A 62 -15.06 -1.82 4.15
C ASP A 62 -14.15 -2.38 5.24
N TYR A 63 -13.45 -1.49 5.94
CA TYR A 63 -12.62 -1.86 7.07
C TYR A 63 -13.44 -2.49 8.20
N ASN A 64 -14.56 -1.87 8.57
CA ASN A 64 -15.43 -2.36 9.63
C ASN A 64 -15.99 -3.75 9.29
N ILE A 65 -16.44 -3.98 8.05
CA ILE A 65 -16.86 -5.31 7.59
C ILE A 65 -15.76 -6.34 7.78
N ALA A 66 -14.53 -6.03 7.36
CA ALA A 66 -13.40 -6.94 7.49
C ALA A 66 -13.07 -7.25 8.96
N MET A 67 -13.10 -6.23 9.82
CA MET A 67 -12.84 -6.37 11.26
C MET A 67 -13.96 -7.15 11.97
N ASP A 68 -15.23 -6.92 11.62
CA ASP A 68 -16.37 -7.65 12.18
C ASP A 68 -16.34 -9.12 11.77
N ALA A 69 -15.97 -9.43 10.52
CA ALA A 69 -15.77 -10.80 10.07
C ALA A 69 -14.64 -11.50 10.85
N LEU A 70 -13.53 -10.81 11.11
CA LEU A 70 -12.45 -11.33 11.96
C LEU A 70 -12.92 -11.53 13.41
N LYS A 71 -13.74 -10.61 13.95
CA LYS A 71 -14.27 -10.68 15.32
C LYS A 71 -15.20 -11.88 15.50
N ALA A 72 -16.09 -12.10 14.53
CA ALA A 72 -16.98 -13.26 14.50
C ALA A 72 -16.20 -14.58 14.39
N PHE A 73 -15.09 -14.59 13.64
CA PHE A 73 -14.24 -15.77 13.51
C PHE A 73 -13.39 -16.03 14.77
N ASN A 74 -12.74 -14.99 15.31
CA ASN A 74 -11.90 -15.07 16.49
C ASN A 74 -11.74 -13.69 17.16
N ALA A 75 -12.48 -13.47 18.24
CA ALA A 75 -12.45 -12.22 19.00
C ALA A 75 -11.08 -11.86 19.59
N LYS A 76 -10.23 -12.86 19.93
CA LYS A 76 -8.88 -12.59 20.44
C LYS A 76 -7.94 -12.08 19.33
N ALA A 77 -8.04 -12.66 18.14
CA ALA A 77 -7.28 -12.22 16.97
C ALA A 77 -7.73 -10.82 16.52
N TRP A 78 -9.04 -10.55 16.54
CA TRP A 78 -9.58 -9.22 16.31
C TRP A 78 -9.02 -8.20 17.30
N LYS A 79 -9.05 -8.51 18.60
CA LYS A 79 -8.52 -7.62 19.63
C LYS A 79 -7.04 -7.33 19.40
N TRP A 80 -6.24 -8.36 19.11
CA TRP A 80 -4.82 -8.21 18.80
C TRP A 80 -4.57 -7.23 17.65
N LEU A 81 -5.37 -7.31 16.57
CA LEU A 81 -5.23 -6.43 15.41
C LEU A 81 -5.75 -5.01 15.70
N ASN A 82 -6.86 -4.90 16.44
CA ASN A 82 -7.46 -3.64 16.83
C ASN A 82 -6.52 -2.82 17.75
N ASP A 83 -5.85 -3.49 18.69
CA ASP A 83 -4.90 -2.86 19.62
C ASP A 83 -3.66 -2.27 18.91
N LEU A 84 -3.45 -2.58 17.62
CA LEU A 84 -2.37 -1.98 16.84
C LEU A 84 -2.66 -0.57 16.33
N GLY A 85 -3.93 -0.16 16.28
CA GLY A 85 -4.35 1.11 15.67
C GLY A 85 -4.48 1.02 14.14
N LYS A 86 -5.65 1.37 13.61
CA LYS A 86 -5.98 1.28 12.17
C LYS A 86 -5.13 2.20 11.30
N GLU A 87 -4.74 3.35 11.83
CA GLU A 87 -3.86 4.37 11.24
C GLU A 87 -2.49 3.82 10.86
N HIS A 88 -2.06 2.72 11.48
CA HIS A 88 -0.77 2.14 11.22
C HIS A 88 -0.79 1.09 10.10
N PHE A 89 -1.92 0.45 9.80
CA PHE A 89 -1.93 -0.68 8.84
C PHE A 89 -3.04 -0.64 7.79
N SER A 90 -4.09 0.14 7.98
CA SER A 90 -5.21 0.17 7.05
C SER A 90 -5.17 1.40 6.15
N ARG A 91 -5.29 1.16 4.83
CA ARG A 91 -5.19 2.20 3.81
C ARG A 91 -6.20 3.34 4.00
N HIS A 92 -7.44 3.04 4.36
CA HIS A 92 -8.47 4.06 4.57
C HIS A 92 -8.12 5.07 5.68
N ALA A 93 -7.29 4.67 6.65
CA ALA A 93 -6.92 5.48 7.81
C ALA A 93 -5.57 6.19 7.63
N PHE A 94 -4.85 5.96 6.52
CA PHE A 94 -3.58 6.62 6.25
C PHE A 94 -3.76 8.11 5.94
N SER A 95 -2.73 8.88 6.27
CA SER A 95 -2.72 10.29 5.93
C SER A 95 -2.68 10.50 4.41
N SER A 96 -3.48 11.45 3.93
CA SER A 96 -3.48 11.88 2.52
C SER A 96 -2.19 12.62 2.11
N ARG A 97 -1.31 12.93 3.07
CA ARG A 97 0.00 13.55 2.86
C ARG A 97 0.93 12.66 2.03
N SER A 98 0.89 11.35 2.27
CA SER A 98 1.72 10.36 1.58
C SER A 98 0.85 9.38 0.82
N ARG A 99 0.54 9.74 -0.44
CA ARG A 99 -0.25 8.92 -1.37
C ARG A 99 0.64 7.83 -1.96
N THR A 100 0.58 6.63 -1.39
CA THR A 100 1.28 5.45 -1.91
C THR A 100 0.34 4.26 -1.89
N ASP A 101 0.37 3.48 -2.98
CA ASP A 101 -0.32 2.19 -3.08
C ASP A 101 0.38 1.10 -2.25
N LEU A 102 1.60 1.36 -1.79
CA LEU A 102 2.40 0.39 -1.06
C LEU A 102 1.91 0.29 0.39
N VAL A 103 1.26 -0.83 0.70
CA VAL A 103 1.00 -1.33 2.07
C VAL A 103 1.98 -2.46 2.48
N VAL A 104 2.89 -2.79 1.58
CA VAL A 104 3.91 -3.82 1.75
C VAL A 104 5.29 -3.21 1.60
N ASN A 105 6.27 -3.75 2.33
CA ASN A 105 7.67 -3.37 2.23
C ASN A 105 8.36 -4.03 1.00
N ASN A 106 7.66 -4.06 -0.13
CA ASN A 106 8.14 -4.66 -1.38
C ASN A 106 9.43 -3.99 -1.87
N LEU A 107 9.60 -2.68 -1.61
CA LEU A 107 10.79 -1.94 -2.02
C LEU A 107 12.06 -2.46 -1.34
N SER A 108 12.03 -2.66 -0.01
CA SER A 108 13.21 -3.20 0.68
C SER A 108 13.49 -4.64 0.29
N GLU A 109 12.46 -5.45 0.01
CA GLU A 109 12.63 -6.84 -0.39
C GLU A 109 13.22 -6.97 -1.79
N VAL A 110 12.69 -6.20 -2.75
CA VAL A 110 13.26 -6.12 -4.10
C VAL A 110 14.70 -5.64 -4.04
N PHE A 111 15.00 -4.64 -3.20
CA PHE A 111 16.37 -4.17 -3.02
C PHE A 111 17.28 -5.23 -2.39
N ASN A 112 16.85 -5.87 -1.30
CA ASN A 112 17.60 -6.92 -0.62
C ASN A 112 17.91 -8.08 -1.56
N ASN A 113 16.94 -8.52 -2.35
CA ASN A 113 17.14 -9.53 -3.38
C ASN A 113 18.07 -9.05 -4.50
N TYR A 114 17.98 -7.78 -4.89
CA TYR A 114 18.83 -7.20 -5.94
C TYR A 114 20.32 -7.21 -5.57
N ILE A 115 20.64 -7.06 -4.29
CA ILE A 115 22.01 -7.04 -3.75
C ILE A 115 22.43 -8.34 -3.05
N ILE A 116 21.58 -9.37 -3.03
CA ILE A 116 21.80 -10.56 -2.17
C ILE A 116 23.10 -11.30 -2.49
N GLU A 117 23.51 -11.32 -3.76
CA GLU A 117 24.76 -11.95 -4.23
C GLU A 117 25.99 -11.03 -4.11
N LEU A 118 25.78 -9.78 -3.72
CA LEU A 118 26.80 -8.74 -3.61
C LEU A 118 27.15 -8.44 -2.15
N ARG A 119 26.22 -8.68 -1.22
CA ARG A 119 26.33 -8.31 0.20
C ARG A 119 27.46 -9.02 0.95
N ASP A 120 27.90 -10.16 0.44
CA ASP A 120 28.95 -11.02 1.00
C ASP A 120 30.34 -10.66 0.43
N LYS A 121 30.42 -9.69 -0.49
CA LYS A 121 31.69 -9.26 -1.12
C LYS A 121 32.39 -8.17 -0.31
N PRO A 122 33.71 -7.98 -0.49
CA PRO A 122 34.43 -6.83 0.06
C PRO A 122 33.74 -5.51 -0.32
N ILE A 123 33.75 -4.52 0.57
CA ILE A 123 32.97 -3.29 0.44
C ILE A 123 33.16 -2.58 -0.90
N VAL A 124 34.41 -2.50 -1.38
CA VAL A 124 34.76 -1.88 -2.67
C VAL A 124 34.13 -2.65 -3.83
N THR A 125 34.26 -3.98 -3.82
CA THR A 125 33.68 -4.87 -4.84
C THR A 125 32.16 -4.82 -4.84
N MET A 126 31.54 -4.79 -3.66
CA MET A 126 30.09 -4.67 -3.51
C MET A 126 29.60 -3.35 -4.14
N LEU A 127 30.22 -2.23 -3.80
CA LEU A 127 29.84 -0.91 -4.32
C LEU A 127 30.02 -0.80 -5.84
N ASP A 128 31.15 -1.29 -6.39
CA ASP A 128 31.35 -1.24 -7.83
C ASP A 128 30.32 -2.12 -8.58
N LYS A 129 30.02 -3.31 -8.06
CA LYS A 129 28.97 -4.16 -8.67
C LYS A 129 27.58 -3.55 -8.56
N ILE A 130 27.23 -2.90 -7.45
CA ILE A 130 25.97 -2.16 -7.32
C ILE A 130 25.92 -1.02 -8.34
N ARG A 131 27.00 -0.25 -8.50
CA ARG A 131 27.11 0.81 -9.52
C ARG A 131 26.90 0.26 -10.94
N GLN A 132 27.53 -0.86 -11.29
CA GLN A 132 27.34 -1.51 -12.59
C GLN A 132 25.88 -1.93 -12.82
N LYS A 133 25.24 -2.57 -11.82
CA LYS A 133 23.83 -2.96 -11.94
C LYS A 133 22.91 -1.74 -12.10
N LEU A 134 23.17 -0.65 -11.37
CA LEU A 134 22.42 0.61 -11.49
C LEU A 134 22.57 1.24 -12.87
N MET A 135 23.79 1.25 -13.42
CA MET A 135 24.09 1.76 -14.76
C MET A 135 23.28 1.02 -15.84
N VAL A 136 23.28 -0.31 -15.81
CA VAL A 136 22.52 -1.14 -16.76
C VAL A 136 21.02 -0.88 -16.61
N ARG A 137 20.51 -0.81 -15.38
CA ARG A 137 19.09 -0.53 -15.10
C ARG A 137 18.68 0.86 -15.59
N ALA A 138 19.53 1.87 -15.41
CA ALA A 138 19.27 3.22 -15.90
C ALA A 138 19.17 3.26 -17.43
N ASN A 139 20.08 2.56 -18.11
CA ASN A 139 20.03 2.44 -19.57
C ASN A 139 18.73 1.77 -20.04
N GLN A 140 18.36 0.62 -19.46
CA GLN A 140 17.11 -0.08 -19.78
C GLN A 140 15.87 0.81 -19.57
N LYS A 141 15.86 1.64 -18.52
CA LYS A 141 14.76 2.58 -18.25
C LYS A 141 14.71 3.71 -19.27
N ARG A 142 15.86 4.23 -19.70
CA ARG A 142 15.94 5.23 -20.76
C ARG A 142 15.41 4.69 -22.09
N ASP A 143 15.90 3.52 -22.50
CA ASP A 143 15.53 2.91 -23.79
C ASP A 143 14.04 2.53 -23.80
N GLY A 144 13.53 1.97 -22.70
CA GLY A 144 12.09 1.70 -22.55
C GLY A 144 11.22 2.96 -22.52
N GLY A 145 11.76 4.09 -22.02
CA GLY A 145 11.08 5.39 -22.07
C GLY A 145 11.01 5.97 -23.47
N GLN A 146 12.06 5.81 -24.29
CA GLN A 146 12.06 6.25 -25.69
C GLN A 146 11.06 5.47 -26.56
N GLN A 147 10.86 4.19 -26.26
CA GLN A 147 9.88 3.34 -26.95
C GLN A 147 8.46 3.48 -26.41
N ALA A 148 8.26 4.21 -25.31
CA ALA A 148 6.95 4.34 -24.70
C ALA A 148 6.04 5.19 -25.60
N MET A 149 4.93 4.60 -26.06
CA MET A 149 3.90 5.32 -26.80
C MET A 149 2.91 6.07 -25.91
N TRP A 150 2.99 5.86 -24.59
CA TRP A 150 2.02 6.36 -23.61
C TRP A 150 2.63 7.49 -22.79
N GLU A 151 1.84 8.54 -22.54
CA GLU A 151 2.23 9.66 -21.66
C GLU A 151 2.40 9.25 -20.19
N ILE A 152 1.80 8.12 -19.81
CA ILE A 152 1.86 7.58 -18.45
C ILE A 152 2.56 6.22 -18.46
N THR A 153 3.18 5.85 -17.33
CA THR A 153 3.98 4.63 -17.24
C THR A 153 3.14 3.36 -17.52
N PRO A 154 3.71 2.30 -18.12
CA PRO A 154 2.98 1.09 -18.50
C PRO A 154 2.20 0.43 -17.34
N VAL A 155 2.73 0.51 -16.11
CA VAL A 155 2.05 -0.03 -14.93
C VAL A 155 0.74 0.71 -14.64
N VAL A 156 0.73 2.04 -14.81
CA VAL A 156 -0.46 2.86 -14.61
C VAL A 156 -1.45 2.67 -15.77
N VAL A 157 -0.96 2.56 -17.02
CA VAL A 157 -1.81 2.19 -18.17
C VAL A 157 -2.52 0.86 -17.90
N GLY A 158 -1.79 -0.16 -17.45
CA GLY A 158 -2.37 -1.46 -17.13
C GLY A 158 -3.47 -1.38 -16.08
N LYS A 159 -3.29 -0.56 -15.03
CA LYS A 159 -4.35 -0.30 -14.05
C LYS A 159 -5.56 0.40 -14.68
N LEU A 160 -5.33 1.44 -15.48
CA LEU A 160 -6.40 2.19 -16.15
C LEU A 160 -7.22 1.30 -17.08
N GLU A 161 -6.59 0.42 -17.85
CA GLU A 161 -7.27 -0.53 -18.74
C GLU A 161 -8.14 -1.54 -17.99
N VAL A 162 -7.72 -1.94 -16.78
CA VAL A 162 -8.56 -2.76 -15.89
C VAL A 162 -9.78 -1.96 -15.40
N GLU A 163 -9.57 -0.75 -14.91
CA GLU A 163 -10.67 0.09 -14.40
C GLU A 163 -11.67 0.47 -15.51
N LYS A 164 -11.22 0.70 -16.75
CA LYS A 164 -12.10 0.93 -17.91
C LYS A 164 -13.10 -0.22 -18.11
N LYS A 165 -12.67 -1.47 -17.90
CA LYS A 165 -13.58 -2.63 -17.99
C LYS A 165 -14.64 -2.62 -16.89
N TYR A 166 -14.34 -2.08 -15.72
CA TYR A 166 -15.31 -1.96 -14.64
C TYR A 166 -16.23 -0.75 -14.80
N ALA A 167 -15.73 0.34 -15.40
CA ALA A 167 -16.48 1.57 -15.63
C ALA A 167 -17.76 1.34 -16.46
N ARG A 168 -17.79 0.32 -17.33
CA ARG A 168 -18.99 -0.05 -18.11
C ARG A 168 -20.19 -0.50 -17.25
N TYR A 169 -19.95 -0.84 -15.99
CA TYR A 169 -20.99 -1.22 -15.02
C TYR A 169 -21.39 -0.06 -14.11
N CYS A 170 -20.86 1.14 -14.36
CA CYS A 170 -21.17 2.33 -13.60
C CYS A 170 -21.98 3.30 -14.46
N ASN A 171 -22.98 3.93 -13.87
CA ASN A 171 -23.70 5.04 -14.47
C ASN A 171 -23.20 6.35 -13.84
N ALA A 172 -22.94 7.36 -14.68
CA ALA A 172 -22.44 8.65 -14.23
C ALA A 172 -23.53 9.72 -14.45
N TYR A 173 -23.95 10.37 -13.37
CA TYR A 173 -24.96 11.42 -13.38
C TYR A 173 -24.31 12.74 -12.96
N GLN A 174 -24.41 13.75 -13.83
CA GLN A 174 -23.83 15.04 -13.53
C GLN A 174 -24.77 15.85 -12.63
N SER A 175 -24.32 16.21 -11.42
CA SER A 175 -25.07 17.08 -10.51
C SER A 175 -24.70 18.57 -10.68
N GLY A 176 -23.55 18.86 -11.26
CA GLY A 176 -23.07 20.20 -11.56
C GLY A 176 -21.82 20.17 -12.43
N VAL A 177 -21.33 21.33 -12.87
CA VAL A 177 -20.05 21.39 -13.61
C VAL A 177 -18.97 20.73 -12.76
N GLY A 178 -18.28 19.72 -13.29
CA GLY A 178 -17.23 19.00 -12.56
C GLY A 178 -17.68 18.14 -11.37
N LEU A 179 -18.98 18.07 -11.05
CA LEU A 179 -19.55 17.29 -9.96
C LEU A 179 -20.41 16.15 -10.51
N TRP A 180 -20.12 14.94 -10.06
CA TRP A 180 -20.71 13.72 -10.59
C TRP A 180 -21.11 12.77 -9.46
N GLU A 181 -22.23 12.12 -9.65
CA GLU A 181 -22.65 10.95 -8.92
C GLU A 181 -22.37 9.72 -9.78
N ILE A 182 -21.57 8.79 -9.25
CA ILE A 182 -21.25 7.53 -9.91
C ILE A 182 -22.00 6.41 -9.20
N LEU A 183 -22.99 5.84 -9.88
CA LEU A 183 -23.75 4.70 -9.42
C LEU A 183 -23.11 3.42 -9.97
N GLY A 184 -22.40 2.68 -9.10
CA GLY A 184 -21.93 1.33 -9.39
C GLY A 184 -23.00 0.27 -9.09
N SER A 185 -22.62 -1.01 -9.20
CA SER A 185 -23.55 -2.13 -9.00
C SER A 185 -24.14 -2.23 -7.59
N GLU A 186 -23.37 -1.85 -6.57
CA GLU A 186 -23.77 -1.99 -5.15
C GLU A 186 -23.64 -0.68 -4.37
N ARG A 187 -22.99 0.34 -4.94
CA ARG A 187 -22.57 1.55 -4.22
C ARG A 187 -22.65 2.77 -5.11
N GLN A 188 -22.87 3.90 -4.47
CA GLN A 188 -22.89 5.21 -5.08
C GLN A 188 -21.75 6.06 -4.50
N TYR A 189 -21.06 6.80 -5.35
CA TYR A 189 -19.96 7.66 -4.96
C TYR A 189 -20.09 9.04 -5.58
N GLU A 190 -19.78 10.07 -4.80
CA GLU A 190 -19.59 11.41 -5.33
C GLU A 190 -18.17 11.55 -5.90
N VAL A 191 -18.05 12.18 -7.07
CA VAL A 191 -16.79 12.53 -7.72
C VAL A 191 -16.77 14.02 -8.02
N ASN A 192 -15.72 14.68 -7.55
CA ASN A 192 -15.46 16.09 -7.83
C ASN A 192 -14.15 16.21 -8.61
N LEU A 193 -14.27 16.64 -9.88
CA LEU A 193 -13.14 16.76 -10.80
C LEU A 193 -12.26 17.98 -10.51
N PHE A 194 -12.80 19.02 -9.88
CA PHE A 194 -12.04 20.22 -9.51
C PHE A 194 -11.12 19.94 -8.32
N SER A 195 -11.65 19.32 -7.26
CA SER A 195 -10.85 18.90 -6.09
C SER A 195 -10.09 17.59 -6.34
N ARG A 196 -10.37 16.89 -7.44
CA ARG A 196 -9.82 15.56 -7.77
C ARG A 196 -10.05 14.54 -6.66
N THR A 197 -11.28 14.48 -6.16
CA THR A 197 -11.70 13.58 -5.07
C THR A 197 -12.79 12.62 -5.55
N CYS A 198 -12.76 11.39 -5.04
CA CYS A 198 -13.79 10.37 -5.22
C CYS A 198 -14.18 9.83 -3.84
N GLY A 199 -15.47 9.69 -3.56
CA GLY A 199 -15.96 9.05 -2.32
C GLY A 199 -15.51 7.59 -2.17
N CYS A 200 -15.05 6.98 -3.26
CA CYS A 200 -14.45 5.66 -3.27
C CYS A 200 -13.03 5.61 -2.67
N ASN A 201 -12.35 6.76 -2.55
CA ASN A 201 -10.96 6.90 -2.06
C ASN A 201 -9.91 6.00 -2.76
N LYS A 202 -10.22 5.54 -3.98
CA LYS A 202 -9.38 4.64 -4.77
C LYS A 202 -8.29 5.39 -5.54
#